data_AF-A0A9E0VH04-F1
#
_entry.id   AF-A0A9E0VH04-F1
#
_cell.length_a   1.000
_cell.length_b   1.000
_cell.length_c   1.000
_cell.angle_alpha   90.00
_cell.angle_beta   90.00
_cell.angle_gamma   90.00
#
_symmetry.space_group_name_H-M   'P 1'
#
loop_
_entity.id
_entity.type
_entity.pdbx_description
1 polymer ?
#
loop_
_entity_poly.entity_id
_entity_poly.type
_entity_poly.pdbx_seq_one_letter_code
_entity_poly.pdbx_strand_id
1 'polypeptide(L)'
;MNFLKLSAIFLIFFIGFYTASAAPPANDNLANAATLGGAAGIVNGTTVEATRENGEESHGVLNSDTVYRTVWYQWTAPATKPVRFEVTIANFDAAMAVYTGSAPALALVTRNNDTETSHPIVEIAAQSGVTYRIVVGVSNDANAAGGPFDLHWTQTDRPSNDDLADAPILLTLAGSVAATTLGATPQASEPVFGSGRTVWYKFFNGSEDDISMTFRTTRSGPLVDTTLGVYTGAAVGALTPVVRNNDAPGGYKSRVTFLAHSSSAYWIAVDAAPGAADADVLLDWAVTKTVPYTDFGSTMSAPGEVYYDEAADITVFRPSNGVWYSLDSSDNSFRAFQFGMSSDTPVPADYDGDGRTDYAVTRDAGGLKTWYLRNSFDGGFRIVQWGLAGDKPVPGDYDADGRADLAVFRPSTNVWYIWRSSDNQFTIKLFGLAGDIPVLGDFKGTPAGADIAVFRPSNGTWYIFDGTNTIFAPFGASGDKPVPADYDFDGRTDLAVFRPGNNTWYVLQSETNEVQSVTWGLAGDVPMTGDYDNNTNDRDDFVVYRPADNVWYLLRSEGNVVDFVKFGAPGDIPVSSLAGLMQ
;
A
#
# COMPACT_ATOMS: atom_id res chain seq x y z
N MET A 1 47.14 56.22 72.57
CA MET A 1 46.67 56.61 71.22
C MET A 1 45.22 56.17 71.13
N ASN A 2 44.30 57.11 71.35
CA ASN A 2 42.85 56.87 71.40
C ASN A 2 42.28 56.86 69.98
N PHE A 3 41.42 55.89 69.66
CA PHE A 3 40.04 56.13 69.20
C PHE A 3 39.26 54.81 69.27
N LEU A 4 38.10 54.86 69.95
CA LEU A 4 37.19 53.75 70.23
C LEU A 4 36.48 53.25 68.96
N LYS A 5 36.32 51.93 68.86
CA LYS A 5 35.30 51.28 68.02
C LYS A 5 33.93 51.43 68.68
N LEU A 6 32.95 51.94 67.95
CA LEU A 6 31.53 51.75 68.26
C LEU A 6 30.84 51.18 67.02
N SER A 7 30.34 49.95 67.14
CA SER A 7 29.49 49.32 66.12
C SER A 7 28.07 49.86 66.25
N ALA A 8 27.50 50.36 65.15
CA ALA A 8 26.08 50.70 65.05
C ALA A 8 25.37 49.70 64.14
N ILE A 9 24.38 49.01 64.71
CA ILE A 9 23.36 48.22 64.02
C ILE A 9 22.27 49.19 63.57
N PHE A 10 21.88 49.15 62.29
CA PHE A 10 20.63 49.76 61.82
C PHE A 10 19.85 48.72 61.01
N LEU A 11 18.63 48.45 61.49
CA LEU A 11 17.67 47.47 61.00
C LEU A 11 16.93 48.06 59.79
N ILE A 12 16.96 47.38 58.63
CA ILE A 12 16.16 47.72 57.46
C ILE A 12 14.87 46.88 57.49
N PHE A 13 13.72 47.55 57.52
CA PHE A 13 12.41 46.92 57.38
C PHE A 13 12.17 46.57 55.89
N PHE A 14 12.04 45.29 55.57
CA PHE A 14 11.48 44.85 54.28
C PHE A 14 9.95 44.84 54.39
N ILE A 15 9.29 45.72 53.66
CA ILE A 15 7.85 45.62 53.40
C ILE A 15 7.71 44.68 52.19
N GLY A 16 7.27 43.45 52.44
CA GLY A 16 6.92 42.50 51.39
C GLY A 16 5.61 42.91 50.73
N PHE A 17 5.64 43.16 49.42
CA PHE A 17 4.44 43.17 48.60
C PHE A 17 4.03 41.71 48.34
N TYR A 18 2.94 41.26 48.95
CA TYR A 18 2.23 40.05 48.51
C TYR A 18 1.38 40.44 47.30
N THR A 19 1.70 39.93 46.12
CA THR A 19 0.78 39.95 44.97
C THR A 19 -0.32 38.92 45.26
N ALA A 20 -1.59 39.32 45.19
CA ALA A 20 -2.71 38.38 45.28
C ALA A 20 -2.59 37.33 44.15
N SER A 21 -2.71 36.04 44.49
CA SER A 21 -2.82 34.95 43.51
C SER A 21 -4.07 35.20 42.64
N ALA A 22 -3.93 35.00 41.34
CA ALA A 22 -5.04 35.21 40.40
C ALA A 22 -6.14 34.18 40.67
N ALA A 23 -7.40 34.60 40.56
CA ALA A 23 -8.53 33.69 40.80
C ALA A 23 -8.61 32.62 39.68
N PRO A 24 -9.07 31.39 40.00
CA PRO A 24 -9.32 30.37 38.99
C PRO A 24 -10.31 30.83 37.92
N PRO A 25 -10.29 30.22 36.72
CA PRO A 25 -11.26 30.51 35.65
C PRO A 25 -12.71 30.34 36.11
N ALA A 26 -13.65 31.06 35.49
CA ALA A 26 -15.06 30.99 35.88
C ALA A 26 -15.67 29.58 35.71
N ASN A 27 -15.13 28.82 34.77
CA ASN A 27 -15.53 27.45 34.44
C ASN A 27 -14.58 26.39 35.01
N ASP A 28 -13.89 26.70 36.10
CA ASP A 28 -13.00 25.77 36.82
C ASP A 28 -13.73 24.50 37.30
N ASN A 29 -14.99 24.66 37.74
CA ASN A 29 -15.81 23.57 38.24
C ASN A 29 -16.84 23.11 37.21
N LEU A 30 -17.15 21.81 37.19
CA LEU A 30 -18.17 21.21 36.32
C LEU A 30 -19.55 21.88 36.46
N ALA A 31 -19.91 22.30 37.68
CA ALA A 31 -21.17 23.00 37.94
C ALA A 31 -21.27 24.36 37.22
N ASN A 32 -20.13 24.98 36.91
CA ASN A 32 -20.01 26.27 36.25
C ASN A 32 -19.52 26.14 34.80
N ALA A 33 -19.65 24.95 34.20
CA ALA A 33 -19.20 24.67 32.84
C ALA A 33 -19.70 25.75 31.85
N ALA A 34 -18.78 26.34 31.11
CA ALA A 34 -19.11 27.42 30.17
C ALA A 34 -19.91 26.87 28.97
N THR A 35 -20.95 27.57 28.55
CA THR A 35 -21.83 27.13 27.46
C THR A 35 -21.21 27.42 26.09
N LEU A 36 -21.03 26.37 25.28
CA LEU A 36 -20.71 26.44 23.86
C LEU A 36 -22.00 26.35 23.05
N GLY A 37 -22.15 27.20 22.04
CA GLY A 37 -23.38 27.31 21.25
C GLY A 37 -23.18 26.97 19.78
N GLY A 38 -24.24 26.45 19.14
CA GLY A 38 -24.27 26.23 17.69
C GLY A 38 -23.48 25.01 17.22
N ALA A 39 -23.57 24.76 15.91
CA ALA A 39 -22.98 23.60 15.25
C ALA A 39 -21.46 23.72 15.10
N ALA A 40 -20.91 24.94 15.11
CA ALA A 40 -19.48 25.19 15.07
C ALA A 40 -19.11 26.46 15.83
N GLY A 41 -17.87 26.57 16.28
CA GLY A 41 -17.35 27.76 16.93
C GLY A 41 -15.93 27.60 17.50
N ILE A 42 -15.45 28.68 18.10
CA ILE A 42 -14.14 28.79 18.75
C ILE A 42 -14.33 29.51 20.08
N VAL A 43 -13.65 29.03 21.12
CA VAL A 43 -13.54 29.74 22.41
C VAL A 43 -12.08 29.78 22.85
N ASN A 44 -11.64 30.96 23.31
CA ASN A 44 -10.35 31.11 23.97
C ASN A 44 -10.52 30.77 25.46
N GLY A 45 -9.81 29.74 25.92
CA GLY A 45 -9.81 29.26 27.31
C GLY A 45 -8.45 29.45 27.99
N THR A 46 -8.39 29.14 29.29
CA THR A 46 -7.13 29.10 30.04
C THR A 46 -7.23 28.12 31.21
N THR A 47 -6.16 27.37 31.46
CA THR A 47 -5.99 26.50 32.64
C THR A 47 -5.12 27.14 33.73
N VAL A 48 -4.70 28.40 33.53
CA VAL A 48 -3.92 29.16 34.52
C VAL A 48 -4.73 29.34 35.80
N GLU A 49 -4.15 28.95 36.94
CA GLU A 49 -4.79 28.91 38.27
C GLU A 49 -6.03 28.02 38.37
N ALA A 50 -6.38 27.25 37.33
CA ALA A 50 -7.44 26.26 37.42
C ALA A 50 -7.07 25.16 38.43
N THR A 51 -8.09 24.61 39.06
CA THR A 51 -8.02 23.55 40.06
C THR A 51 -8.70 22.28 39.55
N ARG A 52 -8.53 21.19 40.30
CA ARG A 52 -9.16 19.90 40.01
C ARG A 52 -10.15 19.62 41.14
N GLU A 53 -11.38 19.27 40.81
CA GLU A 53 -12.43 19.04 41.81
C GLU A 53 -12.13 17.76 42.62
N ASN A 54 -12.47 17.78 43.91
CA ASN A 54 -12.28 16.62 44.77
C ASN A 54 -13.25 15.50 44.34
N GLY A 55 -12.71 14.35 43.97
CA GLY A 55 -13.49 13.22 43.45
C GLY A 55 -13.73 13.26 41.94
N GLU A 56 -13.15 14.23 41.21
CA GLU A 56 -13.11 14.22 39.75
C GLU A 56 -12.38 12.96 39.23
N GLU A 57 -12.89 12.35 38.16
CA GLU A 57 -12.31 11.16 37.54
C GLU A 57 -11.03 11.47 36.76
N SER A 58 -10.23 10.45 36.46
CA SER A 58 -9.11 10.60 35.54
C SER A 58 -9.64 10.83 34.11
N HIS A 59 -9.27 11.95 33.50
CA HIS A 59 -9.67 12.31 32.14
C HIS A 59 -8.64 11.91 31.07
N GLY A 60 -7.50 11.36 31.47
CA GLY A 60 -6.44 10.95 30.55
C GLY A 60 -6.73 9.62 29.88
N VAL A 61 -5.97 9.28 28.84
CA VAL A 61 -6.22 8.11 27.97
C VAL A 61 -6.23 6.81 28.77
N LEU A 62 -5.26 6.63 29.67
CA LEU A 62 -5.26 5.55 30.64
C LEU A 62 -5.96 5.99 31.93
N ASN A 63 -6.63 5.06 32.62
CA ASN A 63 -7.25 5.34 33.92
C ASN A 63 -6.24 5.76 35.02
N SER A 64 -4.94 5.56 34.76
CA SER A 64 -3.83 6.02 35.60
C SER A 64 -3.39 7.45 35.29
N ASP A 65 -3.76 8.00 34.14
CA ASP A 65 -3.35 9.33 33.70
C ASP A 65 -4.18 10.40 34.41
N THR A 66 -3.53 11.33 35.10
CA THR A 66 -4.25 12.39 35.81
C THR A 66 -4.21 13.67 35.00
N VAL A 67 -5.39 14.20 34.69
CA VAL A 67 -5.52 15.53 34.09
C VAL A 67 -5.71 16.53 35.23
N TYR A 68 -4.81 17.50 35.31
CA TYR A 68 -4.77 18.55 36.31
C TYR A 68 -5.30 19.87 35.74
N ARG A 69 -5.66 20.82 36.61
CA ARG A 69 -6.06 22.18 36.21
C ARG A 69 -7.16 22.20 35.14
N THR A 70 -8.23 21.50 35.46
CA THR A 70 -9.33 21.22 34.55
C THR A 70 -10.26 22.40 34.44
N VAL A 71 -10.69 22.71 33.22
CA VAL A 71 -11.80 23.63 32.98
C VAL A 71 -12.88 22.95 32.17
N TRP A 72 -14.12 23.30 32.46
CA TRP A 72 -15.30 22.59 31.98
C TRP A 72 -16.12 23.44 31.01
N TYR A 73 -16.66 22.77 30.00
CA TYR A 73 -17.58 23.33 29.02
C TYR A 73 -18.81 22.43 28.89
N GLN A 74 -19.92 23.03 28.48
CA GLN A 74 -21.12 22.31 28.12
C GLN A 74 -21.59 22.69 26.73
N TRP A 75 -21.95 21.70 25.94
CA TRP A 75 -22.43 21.89 24.58
C TRP A 75 -23.65 21.02 24.34
N THR A 76 -24.76 21.61 23.90
CA THR A 76 -25.96 20.87 23.52
C THR A 76 -25.98 20.72 22.01
N ALA A 77 -25.96 19.47 21.55
CA ALA A 77 -25.89 19.17 20.12
C ALA A 77 -27.11 19.72 19.39
N PRO A 78 -26.93 20.63 18.39
CA PRO A 78 -28.06 21.18 17.66
C PRO A 78 -28.66 20.15 16.68
N ALA A 79 -27.88 19.19 16.20
CA ALA A 79 -28.33 18.13 15.30
C ALA A 79 -27.72 16.76 15.70
N THR A 80 -28.33 15.67 15.22
CA THR A 80 -27.73 14.33 15.30
C THR A 80 -26.70 14.20 14.19
N LYS A 81 -25.47 14.63 14.47
CA LYS A 81 -24.33 14.64 13.54
C LYS A 81 -23.02 14.45 14.32
N PRO A 82 -22.01 13.82 13.72
CA PRO A 82 -20.64 13.84 14.24
C PRO A 82 -20.21 15.27 14.60
N VAL A 83 -19.52 15.43 15.74
CA VAL A 83 -18.87 16.69 16.11
C VAL A 83 -17.42 16.41 16.48
N ARG A 84 -16.52 17.24 15.95
CA ARG A 84 -15.11 17.30 16.30
C ARG A 84 -14.90 18.42 17.30
N PHE A 85 -14.27 18.12 18.43
CA PHE A 85 -13.68 19.10 19.34
C PHE A 85 -12.16 19.01 19.21
N GLU A 86 -11.49 20.15 19.13
CA GLU A 86 -10.05 20.23 18.90
C GLU A 86 -9.46 21.40 19.68
N VAL A 87 -8.35 21.15 20.36
CA VAL A 87 -7.48 22.23 20.82
C VAL A 87 -6.53 22.55 19.67
N THR A 88 -6.51 23.79 19.18
CA THR A 88 -5.65 24.18 18.03
C THR A 88 -4.38 24.91 18.46
N ILE A 89 -4.40 25.51 19.65
CA ILE A 89 -3.27 26.19 20.25
C ILE A 89 -3.29 25.85 21.74
N ALA A 90 -2.18 25.33 22.27
CA ALA A 90 -1.88 25.29 23.69
C ALA A 90 -0.37 25.45 23.89
N ASN A 91 0.04 26.10 24.97
CA ASN A 91 1.45 26.20 25.37
C ASN A 91 1.81 25.21 26.49
N PHE A 92 1.00 24.18 26.66
CA PHE A 92 1.14 23.10 27.63
C PHE A 92 0.63 21.80 27.01
N ASP A 93 1.00 20.66 27.58
CA ASP A 93 0.51 19.34 27.19
C ASP A 93 -0.97 19.20 27.60
N ALA A 94 -1.87 19.30 26.62
CA ALA A 94 -3.30 19.38 26.85
C ALA A 94 -3.97 18.00 26.73
N ALA A 95 -4.88 17.70 27.66
CA ALA A 95 -5.75 16.54 27.59
C ALA A 95 -7.22 16.98 27.56
N MET A 96 -8.04 16.22 26.83
CA MET A 96 -9.46 16.49 26.67
C MET A 96 -10.31 15.22 26.83
N ALA A 97 -11.44 15.35 27.52
CA ALA A 97 -12.44 14.28 27.61
C ALA A 97 -13.85 14.82 27.43
N VAL A 98 -14.74 13.97 26.94
CA VAL A 98 -16.15 14.27 26.69
C VAL A 98 -17.03 13.29 27.44
N TYR A 99 -18.03 13.83 28.12
CA TYR A 99 -18.98 13.08 28.94
C TYR A 99 -20.43 13.41 28.55
N THR A 100 -21.34 12.50 28.86
CA THR A 100 -22.78 12.78 28.96
C THR A 100 -23.23 12.76 30.41
N GLY A 101 -24.43 13.28 30.68
CA GLY A 101 -25.01 13.33 32.02
C GLY A 101 -24.65 14.61 32.77
N SER A 102 -24.81 14.57 34.09
CA SER A 102 -24.55 15.69 34.99
C SER A 102 -24.00 15.18 36.31
N ALA A 103 -23.26 16.02 37.03
CA ALA A 103 -22.78 15.68 38.37
C ALA A 103 -23.93 15.16 39.26
N PRO A 104 -23.70 14.10 40.07
CA PRO A 104 -22.44 13.37 40.25
C PRO A 104 -22.26 12.17 39.29
N ALA A 105 -23.16 11.96 38.32
CA ALA A 105 -23.16 10.80 37.43
C ALA A 105 -22.83 11.21 35.99
N LEU A 106 -21.54 11.36 35.70
CA LEU A 106 -21.04 11.49 34.34
C LEU A 106 -20.81 10.11 33.72
N ALA A 107 -21.12 9.98 32.44
CA ALA A 107 -20.75 8.81 31.64
C ALA A 107 -19.73 9.24 30.58
N LEU A 108 -18.53 8.66 30.64
CA LEU A 108 -17.47 8.93 29.67
C LEU A 108 -17.91 8.51 28.26
N VAL A 109 -17.76 9.42 27.30
CA VAL A 109 -18.00 9.16 25.87
C VAL A 109 -16.68 8.86 25.19
N THR A 110 -15.71 9.76 25.30
CA THR A 110 -14.38 9.62 24.68
C THR A 110 -13.38 10.56 25.37
N ARG A 111 -12.08 10.35 25.14
CA ARG A 111 -10.98 11.19 25.64
C ARG A 111 -9.73 11.01 24.79
N ASN A 112 -8.93 12.06 24.69
CA ASN A 112 -7.65 12.06 24.00
C ASN A 112 -6.68 13.04 24.70
N ASN A 113 -5.39 12.73 24.70
CA ASN A 113 -4.34 13.56 25.25
C ASN A 113 -3.21 13.91 24.27
N ASP A 114 -3.17 13.33 23.06
CA ASP A 114 -2.09 13.65 22.12
C ASP A 114 -2.49 13.46 20.64
N THR A 115 -1.83 14.22 19.78
CA THR A 115 -1.71 14.03 18.31
C THR A 115 -0.28 14.39 17.91
N GLU A 116 0.13 14.25 16.65
CA GLU A 116 1.51 14.59 16.22
C GLU A 116 2.00 16.01 16.60
N THR A 117 1.07 16.91 16.99
CA THR A 117 1.34 18.30 17.39
C THR A 117 1.13 18.60 18.89
N SER A 118 0.90 17.59 19.75
CA SER A 118 0.63 17.76 21.20
C SER A 118 -0.65 18.51 21.56
N HIS A 119 -1.64 18.50 20.66
CA HIS A 119 -2.98 19.01 20.96
C HIS A 119 -4.05 17.92 20.80
N PRO A 120 -4.97 17.78 21.77
CA PRO A 120 -5.98 16.74 21.74
C PRO A 120 -7.11 17.07 20.76
N ILE A 121 -7.53 16.05 20.02
CA ILE A 121 -8.73 16.04 19.17
C ILE A 121 -9.62 14.90 19.64
N VAL A 122 -10.92 15.17 19.79
CA VAL A 122 -11.93 14.14 20.08
C VAL A 122 -13.13 14.31 19.16
N GLU A 123 -13.68 13.19 18.73
CA GLU A 123 -14.90 13.15 17.92
C GLU A 123 -15.95 12.26 18.57
N ILE A 124 -17.20 12.70 18.48
CA ILE A 124 -18.33 11.95 19.02
C ILE A 124 -19.49 11.95 18.03
N ALA A 125 -20.23 10.84 17.98
CA ALA A 125 -21.51 10.76 17.30
C ALA A 125 -22.59 11.47 18.14
N ALA A 126 -22.63 12.81 18.05
CA ALA A 126 -23.53 13.60 18.88
C ALA A 126 -25.00 13.44 18.46
N GLN A 127 -25.85 13.16 19.44
CA GLN A 127 -27.31 13.08 19.31
C GLN A 127 -27.97 14.45 19.58
N SER A 128 -28.87 14.90 18.71
CA SER A 128 -29.59 16.17 18.84
C SER A 128 -30.25 16.32 20.22
N GLY A 129 -30.07 17.48 20.84
CA GLY A 129 -30.64 17.80 22.15
C GLY A 129 -29.91 17.19 23.35
N VAL A 130 -28.95 16.28 23.14
CA VAL A 130 -28.09 15.78 24.21
C VAL A 130 -27.04 16.83 24.56
N THR A 131 -26.88 17.10 25.85
CA THR A 131 -25.83 17.96 26.37
C THR A 131 -24.60 17.15 26.74
N TYR A 132 -23.48 17.50 26.12
CA TYR A 132 -22.15 16.95 26.40
C TYR A 132 -21.39 17.89 27.34
N ARG A 133 -20.54 17.30 28.18
CA ARG A 133 -19.59 18.01 29.05
C ARG A 133 -18.19 17.76 28.52
N ILE A 134 -17.47 18.83 28.24
CA ILE A 134 -16.11 18.77 27.70
C ILE A 134 -15.18 19.32 28.76
N VAL A 135 -14.16 18.54 29.13
CA VAL A 135 -13.10 18.98 30.03
C VAL A 135 -11.82 19.14 29.23
N VAL A 136 -11.09 20.23 29.49
CA VAL A 136 -9.74 20.47 28.98
C VAL A 136 -8.84 20.73 30.18
N GLY A 137 -7.67 20.11 30.22
CA GLY A 137 -6.72 20.29 31.32
C GLY A 137 -5.30 19.89 30.94
N VAL A 138 -4.41 19.94 31.92
CA VAL A 138 -2.99 19.63 31.77
C VAL A 138 -2.75 18.14 31.99
N SER A 139 -2.20 17.47 30.98
CA SER A 139 -1.90 16.04 31.01
C SER A 139 -0.73 15.74 31.95
N ASN A 140 -0.93 14.84 32.92
CA ASN A 140 0.11 14.12 33.67
C ASN A 140 1.22 14.93 34.38
N ASP A 141 1.11 16.26 34.46
CA ASP A 141 2.03 17.13 35.19
C ASP A 141 1.27 18.03 36.19
N ALA A 142 1.32 17.65 37.47
CA ALA A 142 0.72 18.40 38.57
C ALA A 142 1.40 19.76 38.83
N ASN A 143 2.65 19.93 38.37
CA ASN A 143 3.46 21.12 38.65
C ASN A 143 3.43 22.13 37.50
N ALA A 144 3.03 21.72 36.31
CA ALA A 144 2.82 22.62 35.19
C ALA A 144 1.83 23.74 35.57
N ALA A 145 2.12 24.97 35.13
CA ALA A 145 1.31 26.14 35.46
C ALA A 145 -0.02 26.22 34.69
N GLY A 146 -0.21 25.35 33.71
CA GLY A 146 -1.25 25.51 32.69
C GLY A 146 -0.96 26.69 31.77
N GLY A 147 -1.95 27.09 30.99
CA GLY A 147 -1.80 28.16 30.01
C GLY A 147 -3.07 28.44 29.20
N PRO A 148 -3.03 29.46 28.32
CA PRO A 148 -4.11 29.73 27.37
C PRO A 148 -4.23 28.62 26.31
N PHE A 149 -5.45 28.41 25.82
CA PHE A 149 -5.72 27.49 24.72
C PHE A 149 -6.91 27.94 23.86
N ASP A 150 -6.99 27.43 22.63
CA ASP A 150 -8.12 27.63 21.72
C ASP A 150 -8.86 26.32 21.50
N LEU A 151 -10.13 26.26 21.95
CA LEU A 151 -11.01 25.11 21.74
C LEU A 151 -11.96 25.39 20.57
N HIS A 152 -11.85 24.58 19.53
CA HIS A 152 -12.69 24.57 18.34
C HIS A 152 -13.70 23.44 18.42
N TRP A 153 -14.90 23.66 17.88
CA TRP A 153 -15.84 22.58 17.60
C TRP A 153 -16.50 22.77 16.24
N THR A 154 -16.76 21.66 15.54
CA THR A 154 -17.48 21.64 14.26
C THR A 154 -18.30 20.37 14.11
N GLN A 155 -19.61 20.50 13.86
CA GLN A 155 -20.46 19.41 13.39
C GLN A 155 -20.36 19.28 11.88
N THR A 156 -20.02 18.08 11.43
CA THR A 156 -19.92 17.73 10.01
C THR A 156 -20.95 16.65 9.68
N ASP A 157 -21.51 16.67 8.48
CA ASP A 157 -22.34 15.56 8.01
C ASP A 157 -21.47 14.31 7.85
N ARG A 158 -22.01 13.15 8.25
CA ARG A 158 -21.34 11.87 7.97
C ARG A 158 -21.34 11.62 6.46
N PRO A 159 -20.30 10.95 5.92
CA PRO A 159 -20.31 10.47 4.56
C PRO A 159 -21.55 9.60 4.29
N SER A 160 -22.08 9.65 3.06
CA SER A 160 -23.26 8.85 2.71
C SER A 160 -23.00 7.34 2.73
N ASN A 161 -21.74 6.94 2.70
CA ASN A 161 -21.27 5.55 2.70
C ASN A 161 -20.48 5.21 3.98
N ASP A 162 -20.81 5.87 5.08
CA ASP A 162 -20.29 5.62 6.42
C ASP A 162 -20.69 4.22 6.95
N ASP A 163 -21.93 3.80 6.71
CA ASP A 163 -22.41 2.47 7.07
C ASP A 163 -22.19 1.47 5.91
N LEU A 164 -21.74 0.24 6.21
CA LEU A 164 -21.58 -0.84 5.21
C LEU A 164 -22.85 -1.06 4.34
N ALA A 165 -24.02 -0.90 4.94
CA ALA A 165 -25.30 -1.07 4.25
C ALA A 165 -25.57 -0.01 3.18
N ASP A 166 -24.95 1.17 3.30
CA ASP A 166 -25.08 2.31 2.40
C ASP A 166 -23.93 2.37 1.38
N ALA A 167 -23.05 1.37 1.36
CA ALA A 167 -21.91 1.29 0.46
C ALA A 167 -22.36 1.31 -1.02
N PRO A 168 -21.95 2.31 -1.81
CA PRO A 168 -22.27 2.37 -3.22
C PRO A 168 -21.56 1.24 -3.98
N ILE A 169 -22.23 0.73 -5.02
CA ILE A 169 -21.70 -0.33 -5.88
C ILE A 169 -20.80 0.29 -6.95
N LEU A 170 -19.56 -0.20 -7.03
CA LEU A 170 -18.61 0.08 -8.09
C LEU A 170 -18.89 -0.87 -9.26
N LEU A 171 -19.48 -0.35 -10.33
CA LEU A 171 -20.00 -1.14 -11.46
C LEU A 171 -19.00 -1.33 -12.61
N THR A 172 -17.87 -0.63 -12.58
CA THR A 172 -16.87 -0.65 -13.64
C THR A 172 -15.63 -1.40 -13.21
N LEU A 173 -14.92 -2.00 -14.16
CA LEU A 173 -13.63 -2.66 -13.95
C LEU A 173 -12.45 -1.69 -13.82
N ALA A 174 -12.70 -0.39 -14.02
CA ALA A 174 -11.78 0.68 -13.67
C ALA A 174 -12.56 1.95 -13.35
N GLY A 175 -12.05 2.80 -12.47
CA GLY A 175 -12.68 4.05 -12.11
C GLY A 175 -11.96 4.79 -11.00
N SER A 176 -12.55 5.93 -10.64
CA SER A 176 -12.11 6.78 -9.55
C SER A 176 -13.34 7.36 -8.86
N VAL A 177 -13.32 7.40 -7.53
CA VAL A 177 -14.40 7.98 -6.72
C VAL A 177 -13.81 8.73 -5.54
N ALA A 178 -14.39 9.86 -5.20
CA ALA A 178 -14.02 10.55 -3.96
C ALA A 178 -14.48 9.71 -2.75
N ALA A 179 -13.57 9.51 -1.81
CA ALA A 179 -13.80 8.92 -0.51
C ALA A 179 -13.39 9.95 0.54
N THR A 180 -14.25 10.23 1.51
CA THR A 180 -13.93 11.17 2.60
C THR A 180 -14.17 10.48 3.92
N THR A 181 -13.13 10.38 4.74
CA THR A 181 -13.25 9.87 6.12
C THR A 181 -13.69 10.97 7.09
N LEU A 182 -13.78 12.23 6.60
CA LEU A 182 -14.18 13.37 7.41
C LEU A 182 -15.61 13.20 7.93
N GLY A 183 -15.73 13.07 9.25
CA GLY A 183 -17.01 12.84 9.92
C GLY A 183 -17.56 11.42 9.75
N ALA A 184 -16.77 10.47 9.25
CA ALA A 184 -17.11 9.04 9.34
C ALA A 184 -17.09 8.58 10.80
N THR A 185 -17.88 7.55 11.13
CA THR A 185 -18.07 7.08 12.50
C THR A 185 -17.91 5.57 12.61
N PRO A 186 -17.33 5.05 13.71
CA PRO A 186 -17.20 3.60 13.89
C PRO A 186 -18.57 2.91 13.91
N GLN A 187 -18.71 1.86 13.11
CA GLN A 187 -19.90 1.02 13.09
C GLN A 187 -19.76 -0.15 14.09
N ALA A 188 -20.84 -0.51 14.77
CA ALA A 188 -20.81 -1.61 15.73
C ALA A 188 -20.45 -2.94 15.06
N SER A 189 -19.47 -3.65 15.61
CA SER A 189 -18.90 -4.92 15.08
C SER A 189 -18.13 -4.78 13.77
N GLU A 190 -17.79 -3.56 13.37
CA GLU A 190 -16.88 -3.28 12.27
C GLU A 190 -15.50 -3.90 12.52
N PRO A 191 -14.88 -4.53 11.51
CA PRO A 191 -13.49 -4.94 11.60
C PRO A 191 -12.61 -3.73 11.93
N VAL A 192 -11.91 -3.79 13.05
CA VAL A 192 -10.99 -2.71 13.44
C VAL A 192 -9.74 -2.81 12.55
N PHE A 193 -9.62 -1.88 11.62
CA PHE A 193 -8.49 -1.71 10.73
C PHE A 193 -8.35 -0.20 10.45
N GLY A 194 -7.18 0.37 10.76
CA GLY A 194 -7.01 1.82 10.74
C GLY A 194 -7.62 2.53 11.97
N SER A 195 -8.21 3.70 11.75
CA SER A 195 -8.74 4.59 12.79
C SER A 195 -10.16 4.23 13.26
N GLY A 196 -10.87 3.39 12.49
CA GLY A 196 -12.29 3.06 12.71
C GLY A 196 -13.24 4.10 12.13
N ARG A 197 -12.78 4.95 11.21
CA ARG A 197 -13.54 5.96 10.47
C ARG A 197 -13.68 5.53 9.02
N THR A 198 -14.12 4.29 8.84
CA THR A 198 -14.15 3.65 7.54
C THR A 198 -15.32 4.18 6.71
N VAL A 199 -15.06 4.44 5.43
CA VAL A 199 -16.12 4.53 4.42
C VAL A 199 -16.10 3.33 3.51
N TRP A 200 -17.29 2.85 3.16
CA TRP A 200 -17.48 1.57 2.51
C TRP A 200 -17.85 1.73 1.04
N TYR A 201 -17.34 0.83 0.20
CA TYR A 201 -17.78 0.61 -1.17
C TYR A 201 -18.01 -0.88 -1.40
N LYS A 202 -18.84 -1.21 -2.38
CA LYS A 202 -19.06 -2.60 -2.79
C LYS A 202 -18.58 -2.82 -4.21
N PHE A 203 -17.69 -3.78 -4.40
CA PHE A 203 -17.25 -4.22 -5.71
C PHE A 203 -17.91 -5.55 -6.08
N PHE A 204 -18.34 -5.70 -7.32
CA PHE A 204 -18.87 -6.97 -7.84
C PHE A 204 -18.12 -7.33 -9.11
N ASN A 205 -17.43 -8.48 -9.09
CA ASN A 205 -16.89 -9.02 -10.31
C ASN A 205 -18.02 -9.67 -11.13
N GLY A 206 -18.48 -8.97 -12.16
CA GLY A 206 -19.51 -9.44 -13.08
C GLY A 206 -19.00 -10.17 -14.31
N SER A 207 -17.68 -10.38 -14.48
CA SER A 207 -17.16 -11.19 -15.58
C SER A 207 -17.40 -12.68 -15.37
N GLU A 208 -17.28 -13.44 -16.46
CA GLU A 208 -17.29 -14.90 -16.43
C GLU A 208 -16.01 -15.47 -15.80
N ASP A 209 -14.94 -14.67 -15.79
CA ASP A 209 -13.61 -15.05 -15.33
C ASP A 209 -13.25 -14.39 -13.98
N ASP A 210 -12.33 -15.03 -13.26
CA ASP A 210 -11.65 -14.40 -12.13
C ASP A 210 -10.80 -13.22 -12.67
N ILE A 211 -10.65 -12.14 -11.91
CA ILE A 211 -9.85 -10.98 -12.34
C ILE A 211 -8.96 -10.50 -11.20
N SER A 212 -7.71 -10.15 -11.51
CA SER A 212 -6.85 -9.42 -10.57
C SER A 212 -7.29 -7.95 -10.54
N MET A 213 -7.60 -7.44 -9.35
CA MET A 213 -8.15 -6.10 -9.16
C MET A 213 -7.30 -5.32 -8.16
N THR A 214 -6.84 -4.14 -8.55
CA THR A 214 -6.11 -3.20 -7.69
C THR A 214 -7.01 -2.05 -7.29
N PHE A 215 -7.05 -1.76 -6.00
CA PHE A 215 -7.60 -0.52 -5.44
C PHE A 215 -6.47 0.29 -4.82
N ARG A 216 -6.44 1.60 -5.02
CA ARG A 216 -5.45 2.51 -4.43
C ARG A 216 -6.06 3.84 -4.03
N THR A 217 -5.52 4.46 -3.00
CA THR A 217 -5.88 5.83 -2.59
C THR A 217 -4.91 6.85 -3.18
N THR A 218 -5.41 7.90 -3.84
CA THR A 218 -4.61 9.01 -4.37
C THR A 218 -5.15 10.38 -3.91
N ARG A 219 -4.29 11.40 -3.81
CA ARG A 219 -4.69 12.81 -3.58
C ARG A 219 -3.58 13.79 -3.98
N SER A 220 -3.95 15.07 -4.15
CA SER A 220 -3.06 16.22 -4.39
C SER A 220 -2.88 17.17 -3.18
N GLY A 221 -3.30 16.76 -1.98
CA GLY A 221 -3.24 17.56 -0.73
C GLY A 221 -2.15 17.12 0.27
N PRO A 222 -2.04 17.74 1.46
CA PRO A 222 -1.06 17.34 2.48
C PRO A 222 -1.28 15.88 2.92
N LEU A 223 -0.17 15.22 3.24
CA LEU A 223 -0.05 13.78 3.44
C LEU A 223 -1.00 13.29 4.54
N VAL A 224 -1.86 12.34 4.20
CA VAL A 224 -2.69 11.61 5.16
C VAL A 224 -2.42 10.14 4.96
N ASP A 225 -2.07 9.48 6.07
CA ASP A 225 -1.87 8.05 6.17
C ASP A 225 -3.21 7.34 6.03
N THR A 226 -3.38 6.65 4.92
CA THR A 226 -4.62 5.97 4.53
C THR A 226 -4.44 4.48 4.73
N THR A 227 -5.52 3.78 5.05
CA THR A 227 -5.54 2.33 5.11
C THR A 227 -6.66 1.80 4.22
N LEU A 228 -6.39 0.69 3.53
CA LEU A 228 -7.31 0.09 2.55
C LEU A 228 -7.49 -1.40 2.83
N GLY A 229 -8.74 -1.86 2.86
CA GLY A 229 -9.07 -3.26 3.12
C GLY A 229 -10.14 -3.80 2.19
N VAL A 230 -10.01 -5.08 1.83
CA VAL A 230 -10.98 -5.83 1.03
C VAL A 230 -11.51 -6.98 1.87
N TYR A 231 -12.82 -7.14 1.91
CA TYR A 231 -13.49 -8.15 2.71
C TYR A 231 -14.53 -8.92 1.90
N THR A 232 -14.77 -10.18 2.29
CA THR A 232 -15.95 -10.96 1.90
C THR A 232 -16.88 -11.12 3.10
N GLY A 233 -18.14 -11.46 2.89
CA GLY A 233 -19.12 -11.68 3.95
C GLY A 233 -20.43 -10.96 3.69
N ALA A 234 -21.48 -11.34 4.43
CA ALA A 234 -22.84 -10.84 4.21
C ALA A 234 -23.24 -9.65 5.09
N ALA A 235 -22.50 -9.39 6.17
CA ALA A 235 -22.79 -8.34 7.15
C ALA A 235 -21.52 -7.96 7.93
N VAL A 236 -21.53 -6.77 8.53
CA VAL A 236 -20.42 -6.14 9.27
C VAL A 236 -19.71 -7.11 10.23
N GLY A 237 -20.46 -7.77 11.13
CA GLY A 237 -19.91 -8.72 12.11
C GLY A 237 -19.55 -10.11 11.56
N ALA A 238 -19.63 -10.32 10.25
CA ALA A 238 -19.29 -11.56 9.56
C ALA A 238 -18.34 -11.32 8.37
N LEU A 239 -17.68 -10.15 8.33
CA LEU A 239 -16.67 -9.84 7.34
C LEU A 239 -15.40 -10.66 7.60
N THR A 240 -14.86 -11.26 6.54
CA THR A 240 -13.57 -11.94 6.55
C THR A 240 -12.61 -11.16 5.65
N PRO A 241 -11.44 -10.74 6.14
CA PRO A 241 -10.46 -10.02 5.31
C PRO A 241 -9.96 -10.91 4.18
N VAL A 242 -9.91 -10.35 2.98
CA VAL A 242 -9.27 -10.94 1.79
C VAL A 242 -7.84 -10.41 1.71
N VAL A 243 -7.70 -9.07 1.69
CA VAL A 243 -6.43 -8.37 1.66
C VAL A 243 -6.57 -7.03 2.37
N ARG A 244 -5.52 -6.57 3.03
CA ARG A 244 -5.45 -5.26 3.66
C ARG A 244 -4.05 -4.70 3.51
N ASN A 245 -3.96 -3.38 3.40
CA ASN A 245 -2.70 -2.67 3.38
C ASN A 245 -2.87 -1.30 4.06
N ASN A 246 -1.94 -0.94 4.93
CA ASN A 246 -1.89 0.34 5.60
C ASN A 246 -0.85 1.30 4.99
N ASP A 247 0.13 0.80 4.24
CA ASP A 247 1.17 1.60 3.59
C ASP A 247 1.57 0.95 2.26
N ALA A 248 1.30 1.62 1.15
CA ALA A 248 1.95 1.34 -0.11
C ALA A 248 3.39 1.91 -0.06
N PRO A 249 4.32 1.30 -0.79
CA PRO A 249 5.66 1.82 -0.96
C PRO A 249 5.71 3.31 -1.30
N GLY A 250 6.66 4.03 -0.69
CA GLY A 250 6.91 5.43 -1.00
C GLY A 250 5.96 6.45 -0.36
N GLY A 251 5.07 6.07 0.58
CA GLY A 251 4.43 7.04 1.47
C GLY A 251 3.12 6.61 2.15
N TYR A 252 2.33 7.60 2.53
CA TYR A 252 1.10 7.52 3.33
C TYR A 252 -0.15 7.03 2.56
N LYS A 253 0.03 6.45 1.37
CA LYS A 253 -1.08 5.99 0.51
C LYS A 253 -1.25 4.51 0.69
N SER A 254 -2.46 3.98 0.57
CA SER A 254 -2.71 2.54 0.59
C SER A 254 -3.08 1.98 -0.77
N ARG A 255 -2.63 0.75 -1.05
CA ARG A 255 -2.96 -0.03 -2.25
C ARG A 255 -3.14 -1.49 -1.90
N VAL A 256 -4.17 -2.12 -2.44
CA VAL A 256 -4.44 -3.55 -2.30
C VAL A 256 -4.72 -4.15 -3.68
N THR A 257 -4.20 -5.35 -3.91
CA THR A 257 -4.49 -6.16 -5.09
C THR A 257 -5.03 -7.51 -4.63
N PHE A 258 -6.02 -8.06 -5.32
CA PHE A 258 -6.56 -9.39 -5.02
C PHE A 258 -7.26 -10.01 -6.23
N LEU A 259 -7.37 -11.34 -6.22
CA LEU A 259 -8.18 -12.08 -7.17
C LEU A 259 -9.66 -11.99 -6.81
N ALA A 260 -10.40 -11.19 -7.57
CA ALA A 260 -11.84 -11.16 -7.48
C ALA A 260 -12.43 -12.32 -8.29
N HIS A 261 -13.00 -13.31 -7.62
CA HIS A 261 -13.61 -14.46 -8.29
C HIS A 261 -14.83 -14.05 -9.12
N SER A 262 -15.02 -14.74 -10.25
CA SER A 262 -16.19 -14.58 -11.12
C SER A 262 -17.49 -14.60 -10.30
N SER A 263 -18.41 -13.70 -10.64
CA SER A 263 -19.73 -13.57 -10.00
C SER A 263 -19.69 -13.39 -8.46
N SER A 264 -18.59 -12.87 -7.90
CA SER A 264 -18.43 -12.65 -6.46
C SER A 264 -18.42 -11.18 -6.08
N ALA A 265 -18.88 -10.88 -4.86
CA ALA A 265 -18.96 -9.52 -4.31
C ALA A 265 -17.98 -9.34 -3.14
N TYR A 266 -17.38 -8.15 -3.11
CA TYR A 266 -16.36 -7.75 -2.16
C TYR A 266 -16.71 -6.39 -1.56
N TRP A 267 -16.30 -6.15 -0.32
CA TRP A 267 -16.43 -4.87 0.38
C TRP A 267 -15.07 -4.20 0.43
N ILE A 268 -15.02 -2.94 0.02
CA ILE A 268 -13.81 -2.12 0.03
C ILE A 268 -13.96 -1.10 1.16
N ALA A 269 -13.06 -1.17 2.12
CA ALA A 269 -12.96 -0.27 3.27
C ALA A 269 -11.85 0.74 3.02
N VAL A 270 -12.18 2.04 3.02
CA VAL A 270 -11.20 3.13 3.01
C VAL A 270 -11.23 3.81 4.37
N ASP A 271 -10.10 3.84 5.07
CA ASP A 271 -9.96 4.46 6.39
C ASP A 271 -8.64 5.26 6.46
N ALA A 272 -8.41 5.98 7.55
CA ALA A 272 -7.14 6.59 7.90
C ALA A 272 -6.35 5.67 8.85
N ALA A 273 -5.03 5.82 8.90
CA ALA A 273 -4.21 5.09 9.87
C ALA A 273 -4.51 5.56 11.30
N PRO A 274 -4.22 4.73 12.33
CA PRO A 274 -4.45 5.10 13.72
C PRO A 274 -3.75 6.42 14.08
N GLY A 275 -4.53 7.44 14.45
CA GLY A 275 -3.99 8.76 14.85
C GLY A 275 -3.81 9.75 13.68
N ALA A 276 -4.01 9.33 12.44
CA ALA A 276 -3.98 10.23 11.28
C ALA A 276 -5.22 11.14 11.25
N ALA A 277 -5.06 12.33 10.67
CA ALA A 277 -6.17 13.26 10.47
C ALA A 277 -7.12 12.78 9.36
N ASP A 278 -8.39 13.19 9.42
CA ASP A 278 -9.34 12.91 8.36
C ASP A 278 -8.92 13.50 7.01
N ALA A 279 -9.25 12.81 5.93
CA ALA A 279 -8.95 13.25 4.58
C ALA A 279 -10.07 13.00 3.59
N ASP A 280 -10.10 13.85 2.57
CA ASP A 280 -10.66 13.48 1.27
C ASP A 280 -9.57 12.79 0.47
N VAL A 281 -9.81 11.58 -0.01
CA VAL A 281 -8.94 10.84 -0.92
C VAL A 281 -9.73 10.46 -2.16
N LEU A 282 -9.04 10.16 -3.25
CA LEU A 282 -9.63 9.46 -4.38
C LEU A 282 -9.35 7.98 -4.18
N LEU A 283 -10.39 7.16 -4.19
CA LEU A 283 -10.26 5.72 -4.36
C LEU A 283 -10.28 5.44 -5.86
N ASP A 284 -9.12 5.05 -6.39
CA ASP A 284 -8.96 4.58 -7.75
C ASP A 284 -8.99 3.05 -7.76
N TRP A 285 -9.57 2.48 -8.79
CA TRP A 285 -9.51 1.03 -9.02
C TRP A 285 -9.36 0.72 -10.49
N ALA A 286 -8.72 -0.40 -10.77
CA ALA A 286 -8.61 -0.96 -12.10
C ALA A 286 -8.34 -2.46 -11.98
N VAL A 287 -8.78 -3.22 -12.99
CA VAL A 287 -8.18 -4.53 -13.26
C VAL A 287 -6.68 -4.31 -13.30
N THR A 288 -5.99 -5.05 -12.46
CA THR A 288 -4.54 -5.06 -12.42
C THR A 288 -4.11 -5.54 -13.78
N LYS A 289 -3.62 -4.58 -14.56
CA LYS A 289 -2.86 -4.86 -15.78
C LYS A 289 -1.77 -5.82 -15.34
N THR A 290 -1.52 -6.89 -16.07
CA THR A 290 -0.49 -7.88 -15.76
C THR A 290 0.90 -7.23 -15.77
N VAL A 291 1.17 -6.40 -14.77
CA VAL A 291 2.46 -6.26 -14.12
C VAL A 291 2.37 -7.37 -13.08
N PRO A 292 2.88 -8.58 -13.35
CA PRO A 292 2.89 -9.61 -12.34
C PRO A 292 3.69 -9.03 -11.19
N TYR A 293 3.01 -8.79 -10.08
CA TYR A 293 3.64 -8.34 -8.86
C TYR A 293 4.83 -9.24 -8.58
N THR A 294 5.94 -8.58 -8.35
CA THR A 294 7.27 -9.05 -8.69
C THR A 294 7.97 -9.73 -7.50
N ASP A 295 7.21 -10.02 -6.45
CA ASP A 295 7.68 -10.54 -5.17
C ASP A 295 7.29 -12.02 -5.00
N PHE A 296 8.19 -12.80 -4.39
CA PHE A 296 7.95 -14.18 -3.94
C PHE A 296 7.28 -14.24 -2.55
N GLY A 297 6.78 -13.10 -2.06
CA GLY A 297 5.93 -12.86 -0.91
C GLY A 297 6.63 -12.21 0.29
N SER A 298 6.29 -10.97 0.65
CA SER A 298 6.63 -10.32 1.93
C SER A 298 6.02 -11.06 3.14
N THR A 299 6.68 -10.98 4.30
CA THR A 299 6.21 -11.62 5.54
C THR A 299 4.96 -10.92 6.09
N MET A 300 3.91 -11.70 6.39
CA MET A 300 2.75 -11.22 7.15
C MET A 300 3.17 -10.69 8.53
N SER A 301 2.97 -9.40 8.80
CA SER A 301 3.06 -8.85 10.16
C SER A 301 1.85 -9.28 11.01
N ALA A 302 0.71 -9.59 10.37
CA ALA A 302 -0.52 -10.09 10.98
C ALA A 302 -1.40 -10.86 9.95
N PRO A 303 -2.40 -11.66 10.37
CA PRO A 303 -3.30 -12.37 9.46
C PRO A 303 -4.02 -11.41 8.49
N GLY A 304 -3.81 -11.58 7.18
CA GLY A 304 -4.50 -10.82 6.13
C GLY A 304 -3.98 -9.41 5.87
N GLU A 305 -2.84 -9.02 6.46
CA GLU A 305 -2.04 -7.87 6.00
C GLU A 305 -1.12 -8.32 4.87
N VAL A 306 -1.18 -7.64 3.73
CA VAL A 306 -0.27 -7.87 2.61
C VAL A 306 0.48 -6.58 2.33
N TYR A 307 1.77 -6.56 2.64
CA TYR A 307 2.68 -5.54 2.13
C TYR A 307 3.04 -5.95 0.72
N TYR A 308 2.46 -5.28 -0.27
CA TYR A 308 3.01 -5.30 -1.61
C TYR A 308 4.09 -4.24 -1.64
N ASP A 309 5.36 -4.65 -1.71
CA ASP A 309 6.33 -3.80 -2.36
C ASP A 309 6.09 -3.83 -3.87
N GLU A 310 6.26 -2.69 -4.52
CA GLU A 310 6.09 -2.48 -5.97
C GLU A 310 7.31 -2.99 -6.74
N ALA A 311 8.40 -3.22 -6.01
CA ALA A 311 9.65 -3.68 -6.55
C ALA A 311 9.77 -5.20 -6.57
N ALA A 312 10.47 -5.65 -7.61
CA ALA A 312 10.89 -7.01 -7.78
C ALA A 312 11.94 -7.40 -6.76
N ASP A 313 11.73 -8.57 -6.16
CA ASP A 313 12.74 -9.26 -5.40
C ASP A 313 13.95 -9.53 -6.29
N ILE A 314 15.14 -9.12 -5.84
CA ILE A 314 16.38 -9.47 -6.53
C ILE A 314 16.60 -10.98 -6.36
N THR A 315 16.32 -11.72 -7.43
CA THR A 315 16.21 -13.19 -7.36
C THR A 315 17.15 -13.90 -8.32
N VAL A 316 17.80 -14.96 -7.81
CA VAL A 316 18.58 -15.89 -8.61
C VAL A 316 18.19 -17.34 -8.34
N PHE A 317 18.14 -18.16 -9.39
CA PHE A 317 18.12 -19.61 -9.28
C PHE A 317 19.53 -20.15 -9.46
N ARG A 318 19.98 -21.03 -8.55
CA ARG A 318 21.29 -21.66 -8.61
C ARG A 318 21.17 -23.10 -9.10
N PRO A 319 21.53 -23.39 -10.36
CA PRO A 319 21.42 -24.76 -10.89
C PRO A 319 22.32 -25.74 -10.13
N SER A 320 23.48 -25.32 -9.63
CA SER A 320 24.40 -26.26 -8.95
C SER A 320 23.82 -26.96 -7.73
N ASN A 321 22.75 -26.41 -7.13
CA ASN A 321 22.04 -27.01 -5.99
C ASN A 321 20.50 -26.96 -6.09
N GLY A 322 19.92 -26.33 -7.11
CA GLY A 322 18.47 -26.22 -7.28
C GLY A 322 17.78 -25.28 -6.28
N VAL A 323 18.51 -24.31 -5.73
CA VAL A 323 17.99 -23.37 -4.72
C VAL A 323 17.71 -22.02 -5.35
N TRP A 324 16.59 -21.42 -4.95
CA TRP A 324 16.23 -20.03 -5.22
C TRP A 324 16.77 -19.17 -4.08
N TYR A 325 17.42 -18.07 -4.43
CA TYR A 325 17.89 -17.07 -3.49
C TYR A 325 17.26 -15.74 -3.87
N SER A 326 16.65 -15.04 -2.92
CA SER A 326 16.12 -13.69 -3.14
C SER A 326 16.50 -12.72 -2.02
N LEU A 327 16.51 -11.44 -2.36
CA LEU A 327 16.47 -10.34 -1.40
C LEU A 327 15.11 -9.67 -1.53
N ASP A 328 14.40 -9.62 -0.41
CA ASP A 328 13.11 -8.94 -0.29
C ASP A 328 13.30 -7.44 -0.58
N SER A 329 12.49 -6.89 -1.49
CA SER A 329 12.69 -5.51 -1.93
C SER A 329 12.26 -4.47 -0.87
N SER A 330 11.42 -4.84 0.10
CA SER A 330 10.92 -3.96 1.16
C SER A 330 11.94 -3.74 2.28
N ASP A 331 12.69 -4.78 2.66
CA ASP A 331 13.57 -4.74 3.83
C ASP A 331 14.98 -5.32 3.59
N ASN A 332 15.27 -5.76 2.36
CA ASN A 332 16.51 -6.45 1.97
C ASN A 332 16.76 -7.76 2.74
N SER A 333 15.72 -8.38 3.31
CA SER A 333 15.86 -9.66 3.99
C SER A 333 16.23 -10.78 3.01
N PHE A 334 17.18 -11.61 3.44
CA PHE A 334 17.67 -12.71 2.63
C PHE A 334 16.77 -13.94 2.74
N ARG A 335 16.41 -14.52 1.59
CA ARG A 335 15.65 -15.76 1.49
C ARG A 335 16.41 -16.80 0.68
N ALA A 336 16.29 -18.06 1.12
CA ALA A 336 16.82 -19.21 0.41
C ALA A 336 15.79 -20.35 0.44
N PHE A 337 15.37 -20.80 -0.73
CA PHE A 337 14.28 -21.76 -0.88
C PHE A 337 14.69 -22.90 -1.81
N GLN A 338 14.78 -24.12 -1.27
CA GLN A 338 15.10 -25.30 -2.05
C GLN A 338 13.88 -25.74 -2.85
N PHE A 339 13.88 -25.44 -4.15
CA PHE A 339 12.81 -25.87 -5.06
C PHE A 339 13.33 -26.05 -6.49
N GLY A 340 13.89 -27.23 -6.75
CA GLY A 340 14.45 -27.58 -8.04
C GLY A 340 15.65 -28.51 -7.92
N MET A 341 16.25 -28.79 -9.06
CA MET A 341 17.44 -29.62 -9.27
C MET A 341 18.35 -28.99 -10.33
N SER A 342 19.53 -29.56 -10.54
CA SER A 342 20.51 -28.97 -11.45
C SER A 342 20.19 -29.02 -12.93
N SER A 343 19.24 -29.85 -13.33
CA SER A 343 18.71 -29.92 -14.71
C SER A 343 17.54 -28.99 -14.95
N ASP A 344 17.07 -28.30 -13.91
CA ASP A 344 15.79 -27.61 -13.96
C ASP A 344 15.95 -26.20 -14.51
N THR A 345 14.93 -25.75 -15.22
CA THR A 345 14.84 -24.41 -15.80
C THR A 345 13.79 -23.62 -15.02
N PRO A 346 14.13 -22.52 -14.32
CA PRO A 346 13.16 -21.69 -13.61
C PRO A 346 12.17 -21.04 -14.57
N VAL A 347 10.90 -21.03 -14.17
CA VAL A 347 9.74 -20.53 -14.94
C VAL A 347 8.72 -19.88 -14.00
N PRO A 348 9.14 -18.93 -13.14
CA PRO A 348 8.22 -18.35 -12.17
C PRO A 348 7.11 -17.55 -12.87
N ALA A 349 5.94 -17.56 -12.27
CA ALA A 349 4.76 -16.79 -12.66
C ALA A 349 3.72 -16.91 -11.53
N ASP A 350 2.66 -16.12 -11.56
CA ASP A 350 1.54 -16.23 -10.63
C ASP A 350 0.57 -17.32 -11.12
N TYR A 351 0.69 -18.57 -10.64
CA TYR A 351 -0.11 -19.69 -11.15
C TYR A 351 -1.42 -19.92 -10.38
N ASP A 352 -1.61 -19.30 -9.22
CA ASP A 352 -2.83 -19.38 -8.41
C ASP A 352 -3.65 -18.08 -8.40
N GLY A 353 -3.09 -17.01 -8.95
CA GLY A 353 -3.73 -15.72 -9.19
C GLY A 353 -3.74 -14.83 -7.96
N ASP A 354 -2.94 -15.12 -6.94
CA ASP A 354 -2.91 -14.34 -5.70
C ASP A 354 -2.19 -12.99 -5.85
N GLY A 355 -1.68 -12.69 -7.05
CA GLY A 355 -0.89 -11.52 -7.35
C GLY A 355 0.53 -11.64 -6.82
N ARG A 356 1.08 -12.84 -6.63
CA ARG A 356 2.48 -13.06 -6.25
C ARG A 356 3.14 -14.02 -7.21
N THR A 357 4.44 -13.87 -7.34
CA THR A 357 5.22 -14.78 -8.19
C THR A 357 5.45 -16.11 -7.47
N ASP A 358 5.05 -17.22 -8.09
CA ASP A 358 5.26 -18.55 -7.53
C ASP A 358 6.60 -19.17 -7.92
N TYR A 359 7.09 -20.06 -7.07
CA TYR A 359 8.26 -20.88 -7.38
C TYR A 359 7.87 -21.97 -8.36
N ALA A 360 8.40 -21.90 -9.59
CA ALA A 360 8.16 -22.92 -10.59
C ALA A 360 9.40 -23.28 -11.40
N VAL A 361 9.55 -24.56 -11.71
CA VAL A 361 10.62 -25.09 -12.55
C VAL A 361 10.11 -26.10 -13.57
N THR A 362 10.75 -26.15 -14.74
CA THR A 362 10.56 -27.24 -15.71
C THR A 362 11.75 -28.19 -15.72
N ARG A 363 11.47 -29.47 -15.93
CA ARG A 363 12.45 -30.53 -16.06
C ARG A 363 12.17 -31.37 -17.29
N ASP A 364 13.17 -31.48 -18.15
CA ASP A 364 13.13 -32.35 -19.32
C ASP A 364 13.65 -33.75 -18.95
N ALA A 365 12.79 -34.77 -19.08
CA ALA A 365 13.13 -36.16 -18.77
C ALA A 365 12.36 -37.12 -19.69
N GLY A 366 13.06 -38.09 -20.27
CA GLY A 366 12.42 -39.09 -21.13
C GLY A 366 11.74 -38.53 -22.39
N GLY A 367 12.18 -37.37 -22.88
CA GLY A 367 11.59 -36.69 -24.04
C GLY A 367 10.36 -35.81 -23.71
N LEU A 368 9.99 -35.71 -22.44
CA LEU A 368 8.83 -34.97 -21.96
C LEU A 368 9.30 -33.79 -21.09
N LYS A 369 8.50 -32.72 -21.05
CA LYS A 369 8.69 -31.60 -20.14
C LYS A 369 7.70 -31.70 -18.98
N THR A 370 8.22 -31.64 -17.76
CA THR A 370 7.43 -31.68 -16.53
C THR A 370 7.60 -30.39 -15.75
N TRP A 371 6.51 -29.77 -15.36
CA TRP A 371 6.41 -28.56 -14.55
C TRP A 371 6.22 -28.95 -13.08
N TYR A 372 6.97 -28.29 -12.20
CA TYR A 372 6.84 -28.38 -10.76
C TYR A 372 6.52 -26.97 -10.27
N LEU A 373 5.37 -26.80 -9.64
CA LEU A 373 4.84 -25.50 -9.23
C LEU A 373 4.63 -25.52 -7.73
N ARG A 374 5.01 -24.44 -7.06
CA ARG A 374 4.76 -24.24 -5.65
C ARG A 374 4.34 -22.81 -5.37
N ASN A 375 3.10 -22.67 -4.91
CA ASN A 375 2.50 -21.39 -4.57
C ASN A 375 3.31 -20.70 -3.48
N SER A 376 3.57 -19.42 -3.65
CA SER A 376 4.44 -18.64 -2.77
C SER A 376 3.77 -18.36 -1.41
N PHE A 377 2.46 -18.11 -1.40
CA PHE A 377 1.70 -17.73 -0.22
C PHE A 377 1.23 -18.91 0.65
N ASP A 378 0.47 -19.84 0.07
CA ASP A 378 -0.16 -20.94 0.82
C ASP A 378 0.65 -22.26 0.81
N GLY A 379 1.71 -22.30 0.00
CA GLY A 379 2.59 -23.46 -0.16
C GLY A 379 1.98 -24.62 -0.96
N GLY A 380 0.86 -24.41 -1.65
CA GLY A 380 0.24 -25.34 -2.59
C GLY A 380 1.26 -25.90 -3.58
N PHE A 381 1.16 -27.18 -3.93
CA PHE A 381 2.15 -27.86 -4.77
C PHE A 381 1.49 -28.67 -5.89
N ARG A 382 1.95 -28.47 -7.12
CA ARG A 382 1.42 -29.13 -8.32
C ARG A 382 2.56 -29.68 -9.19
N ILE A 383 2.36 -30.86 -9.75
CA ILE A 383 3.23 -31.44 -10.78
C ILE A 383 2.39 -31.68 -12.03
N VAL A 384 2.80 -31.12 -13.17
CA VAL A 384 2.09 -31.25 -14.43
C VAL A 384 3.04 -31.64 -15.54
N GLN A 385 2.70 -32.66 -16.32
CA GLN A 385 3.42 -32.97 -17.55
C GLN A 385 2.80 -32.21 -18.71
N TRP A 386 3.51 -31.21 -19.23
CA TRP A 386 3.04 -30.39 -20.35
C TRP A 386 4.20 -29.95 -21.24
N GLY A 387 4.09 -30.29 -22.53
CA GLY A 387 5.14 -30.09 -23.53
C GLY A 387 6.10 -31.27 -23.69
N LEU A 388 6.99 -31.12 -24.67
CA LEU A 388 8.07 -32.05 -24.99
C LEU A 388 9.42 -31.46 -24.58
N ALA A 389 10.42 -32.34 -24.44
CA ALA A 389 11.79 -31.89 -24.20
C ALA A 389 12.25 -30.97 -25.33
N GLY A 390 12.89 -29.85 -24.98
CA GLY A 390 13.30 -28.80 -25.92
C GLY A 390 12.22 -27.79 -26.31
N ASP A 391 10.97 -27.96 -25.87
CA ASP A 391 10.00 -26.86 -25.94
C ASP A 391 10.47 -25.72 -25.01
N LYS A 392 10.26 -24.47 -25.41
CA LYS A 392 10.59 -23.28 -24.61
C LYS A 392 9.37 -22.91 -23.74
N PRO A 393 9.48 -22.90 -22.39
CA PRO A 393 8.38 -22.49 -21.53
C PRO A 393 8.19 -20.97 -21.59
N VAL A 394 6.92 -20.54 -21.67
CA VAL A 394 6.53 -19.12 -21.74
C VAL A 394 5.24 -18.94 -20.94
N PRO A 395 5.23 -19.23 -19.62
CA PRO A 395 4.01 -19.12 -18.82
C PRO A 395 3.52 -17.67 -18.81
N GLY A 396 2.21 -17.48 -18.81
CA GLY A 396 1.56 -16.17 -18.84
C GLY A 396 0.04 -16.33 -18.86
N ASP A 397 -0.69 -15.31 -18.43
CA ASP A 397 -2.15 -15.31 -18.42
C ASP A 397 -2.70 -15.05 -19.84
N TYR A 398 -2.84 -16.07 -20.69
CA TYR A 398 -3.26 -15.89 -22.09
C TYR A 398 -4.78 -15.85 -22.27
N ASP A 399 -5.55 -16.08 -21.21
CA ASP A 399 -7.01 -16.07 -21.22
C ASP A 399 -7.64 -15.01 -20.30
N ALA A 400 -6.81 -14.18 -19.68
CA ALA A 400 -7.17 -13.02 -18.87
C ALA A 400 -7.93 -13.37 -17.58
N ASP A 401 -7.64 -14.53 -16.99
CA ASP A 401 -8.26 -15.00 -15.75
C ASP A 401 -7.48 -14.61 -14.48
N GLY A 402 -6.39 -13.88 -14.65
CA GLY A 402 -5.50 -13.45 -13.57
C GLY A 402 -4.50 -14.51 -13.13
N ARG A 403 -4.44 -15.68 -13.78
CA ARG A 403 -3.47 -16.76 -13.48
C ARG A 403 -2.61 -17.07 -14.70
N ALA A 404 -1.38 -17.48 -14.45
CA ALA A 404 -0.48 -17.93 -15.48
C ALA A 404 -0.90 -19.30 -16.04
N ASP A 405 -1.06 -19.36 -17.36
CA ASP A 405 -1.26 -20.58 -18.11
C ASP A 405 0.03 -21.38 -18.29
N LEU A 406 -0.11 -22.70 -18.41
CA LEU A 406 1.01 -23.54 -18.82
C LEU A 406 1.20 -23.44 -20.34
N ALA A 407 2.17 -22.64 -20.75
CA ALA A 407 2.44 -22.36 -22.16
C ALA A 407 3.85 -22.75 -22.59
N VAL A 408 3.95 -23.33 -23.78
CA VAL A 408 5.22 -23.67 -24.43
C VAL A 408 5.24 -23.29 -25.90
N PHE A 409 6.38 -22.77 -26.37
CA PHE A 409 6.70 -22.62 -27.79
C PHE A 409 7.61 -23.76 -28.25
N ARG A 410 7.21 -24.50 -29.28
CA ARG A 410 8.00 -25.59 -29.87
C ARG A 410 8.83 -25.09 -31.06
N PRO A 411 10.15 -24.91 -30.92
CA PRO A 411 10.98 -24.33 -32.00
C PRO A 411 11.10 -25.23 -33.23
N SER A 412 10.91 -26.55 -33.07
CA SER A 412 11.00 -27.51 -34.20
C SER A 412 9.82 -27.42 -35.17
N THR A 413 8.69 -26.86 -34.73
CA THR A 413 7.46 -26.74 -35.54
C THR A 413 6.91 -25.32 -35.59
N ASN A 414 7.45 -24.39 -34.79
CA ASN A 414 6.97 -23.01 -34.61
C ASN A 414 5.52 -22.96 -34.09
N VAL A 415 5.16 -23.89 -33.22
CA VAL A 415 3.80 -24.01 -32.68
C VAL A 415 3.81 -23.69 -31.18
N TRP A 416 2.88 -22.86 -30.77
CA TRP A 416 2.52 -22.58 -29.39
C TRP A 416 1.47 -23.57 -28.90
N TYR A 417 1.66 -24.07 -27.68
CA TYR A 417 0.72 -24.92 -26.96
C TYR A 417 0.47 -24.29 -25.59
N ILE A 418 -0.75 -23.83 -25.36
CA ILE A 418 -1.16 -23.13 -24.15
C ILE A 418 -2.29 -23.93 -23.52
N TRP A 419 -2.15 -24.25 -22.24
CA TRP A 419 -3.19 -24.87 -21.43
C TRP A 419 -3.77 -23.82 -20.50
N ARG A 420 -4.99 -23.40 -20.83
CA ARG A 420 -5.75 -22.36 -20.15
C ARG A 420 -6.15 -22.75 -18.73
N SER A 421 -5.94 -21.86 -17.79
CA SER A 421 -6.13 -22.10 -16.36
C SER A 421 -7.62 -22.04 -15.97
N SER A 422 -8.39 -21.17 -16.62
CA SER A 422 -9.80 -20.93 -16.34
C SER A 422 -10.69 -22.16 -16.60
N ASP A 423 -10.48 -22.83 -17.74
CA ASP A 423 -11.40 -23.83 -18.27
C ASP A 423 -10.76 -25.15 -18.71
N ASN A 424 -9.44 -25.29 -18.52
CA ASN A 424 -8.64 -26.45 -18.91
C ASN A 424 -8.66 -26.78 -20.42
N GLN A 425 -8.99 -25.82 -21.28
CA GLN A 425 -8.91 -26.00 -22.73
C GLN A 425 -7.49 -25.73 -23.24
N PHE A 426 -7.23 -26.20 -24.47
CA PHE A 426 -5.94 -26.01 -25.13
C PHE A 426 -6.05 -25.01 -26.28
N THR A 427 -5.16 -24.03 -26.30
CA THR A 427 -4.89 -23.19 -27.45
C THR A 427 -3.65 -23.72 -28.17
N ILE A 428 -3.80 -24.07 -29.46
CA ILE A 428 -2.72 -24.55 -30.31
C ILE A 428 -2.60 -23.60 -31.49
N LYS A 429 -1.46 -22.91 -31.61
CA LYS A 429 -1.28 -21.86 -32.61
C LYS A 429 0.07 -21.98 -33.32
N LEU A 430 0.03 -22.16 -34.64
CA LEU A 430 1.22 -21.97 -35.47
C LEU A 430 1.53 -20.47 -35.57
N PHE A 431 2.62 -20.03 -34.96
CA PHE A 431 3.02 -18.63 -34.94
C PHE A 431 4.52 -18.47 -34.69
N GLY A 432 5.17 -17.60 -35.48
CA GLY A 432 6.62 -17.43 -35.51
C GLY A 432 7.32 -18.33 -36.53
N LEU A 433 8.64 -18.19 -36.60
CA LEU A 433 9.55 -18.92 -37.48
C LEU A 433 10.73 -19.50 -36.70
N ALA A 434 11.49 -20.38 -37.35
CA ALA A 434 12.69 -20.95 -36.76
C ALA A 434 13.71 -19.85 -36.44
N GLY A 435 14.18 -19.82 -35.20
CA GLY A 435 15.10 -18.80 -34.69
C GLY A 435 14.42 -17.57 -34.07
N ASP A 436 13.09 -17.46 -34.15
CA ASP A 436 12.36 -16.45 -33.39
C ASP A 436 12.41 -16.77 -31.89
N ILE A 437 12.44 -15.71 -31.07
CA ILE A 437 12.46 -15.77 -29.61
C ILE A 437 11.01 -15.55 -29.14
N PRO A 438 10.36 -16.51 -28.45
CA PRO A 438 9.08 -16.24 -27.83
C PRO A 438 9.24 -15.20 -26.73
N VAL A 439 8.33 -14.24 -26.66
CA VAL A 439 8.35 -13.17 -25.67
C VAL A 439 7.01 -13.13 -24.95
N LEU A 440 7.06 -12.94 -23.63
CA LEU A 440 5.88 -12.70 -22.81
C LEU A 440 5.58 -11.19 -22.78
N GLY A 441 4.30 -10.83 -22.77
CA GLY A 441 3.85 -9.45 -22.65
C GLY A 441 2.39 -9.29 -23.01
N ASP A 442 1.72 -8.34 -22.36
CA ASP A 442 0.38 -7.85 -22.68
C ASP A 442 0.52 -6.59 -23.56
N PHE A 443 0.87 -6.78 -24.83
CA PHE A 443 1.20 -5.68 -25.74
C PHE A 443 -0.03 -4.88 -26.18
N LYS A 444 -1.22 -5.47 -26.08
CA LYS A 444 -2.49 -4.77 -26.40
C LYS A 444 -3.18 -4.17 -25.18
N GLY A 445 -2.77 -4.57 -23.99
CA GLY A 445 -3.40 -4.19 -22.74
C GLY A 445 -4.60 -5.06 -22.41
N THR A 446 -4.77 -5.27 -21.10
CA THR A 446 -5.97 -5.80 -20.48
C THR A 446 -7.25 -5.13 -21.02
N PRO A 447 -8.37 -5.89 -21.11
CA PRO A 447 -8.64 -7.17 -20.43
C PRO A 447 -8.27 -8.42 -21.25
N ALA A 448 -7.33 -8.35 -22.20
CA ALA A 448 -7.04 -9.47 -23.10
C ALA A 448 -5.99 -10.48 -22.62
N GLY A 449 -5.34 -10.25 -21.48
CA GLY A 449 -4.23 -11.08 -20.98
C GLY A 449 -2.95 -10.93 -21.82
N ALA A 450 -1.97 -11.81 -21.60
CA ALA A 450 -0.74 -11.90 -22.38
C ALA A 450 -1.01 -12.28 -23.85
N ASP A 451 -0.28 -11.65 -24.77
CA ASP A 451 -0.37 -11.94 -26.20
C ASP A 451 0.62 -13.04 -26.62
N ILE A 452 0.26 -13.81 -27.65
CA ILE A 452 1.23 -14.69 -28.33
C ILE A 452 2.15 -13.82 -29.19
N ALA A 453 3.42 -13.69 -28.77
CA ALA A 453 4.37 -12.81 -29.43
C ALA A 453 5.75 -13.47 -29.62
N VAL A 454 6.45 -13.05 -30.68
CA VAL A 454 7.84 -13.42 -30.94
C VAL A 454 8.68 -12.22 -31.40
N PHE A 455 9.94 -12.18 -30.98
CA PHE A 455 10.95 -11.29 -31.52
C PHE A 455 11.86 -12.05 -32.49
N ARG A 456 12.09 -11.46 -33.68
CA ARG A 456 13.00 -12.03 -34.68
C ARG A 456 14.37 -11.37 -34.61
N PRO A 457 15.39 -12.05 -34.02
CA PRO A 457 16.71 -11.46 -33.81
C PRO A 457 17.52 -11.27 -35.10
N SER A 458 17.14 -11.91 -36.22
CA SER A 458 17.86 -11.77 -37.50
C SER A 458 17.62 -10.43 -38.21
N ASN A 459 16.53 -9.73 -37.85
CA ASN A 459 16.17 -8.45 -38.47
C ASN A 459 15.59 -7.42 -37.47
N GLY A 460 15.45 -7.76 -36.18
CA GLY A 460 14.96 -6.84 -35.16
C GLY A 460 13.45 -6.55 -35.26
N THR A 461 12.63 -7.51 -35.68
CA THR A 461 11.19 -7.31 -35.86
C THR A 461 10.38 -8.10 -34.83
N TRP A 462 9.41 -7.44 -34.20
CA TRP A 462 8.41 -8.04 -33.33
C TRP A 462 7.20 -8.50 -34.14
N TYR A 463 6.62 -9.65 -33.77
CA TYR A 463 5.38 -10.18 -34.31
C TYR A 463 4.46 -10.54 -33.15
N ILE A 464 3.27 -9.96 -33.11
CA ILE A 464 2.29 -10.12 -32.02
C ILE A 464 0.97 -10.58 -32.63
N PHE A 465 0.39 -11.65 -32.09
CA PHE A 465 -0.89 -12.17 -32.55
C PHE A 465 -2.03 -11.59 -31.71
N ASP A 466 -2.92 -10.82 -32.33
CA ASP A 466 -3.98 -10.09 -31.64
C ASP A 466 -5.26 -10.90 -31.36
N GLY A 467 -5.21 -12.23 -31.54
CA GLY A 467 -6.37 -13.12 -31.53
C GLY A 467 -7.02 -13.33 -32.91
N THR A 468 -6.82 -12.39 -33.84
CA THR A 468 -7.40 -12.43 -35.21
C THR A 468 -6.33 -12.25 -36.30
N ASN A 469 -5.48 -11.24 -36.16
CA ASN A 469 -4.43 -10.82 -37.09
C ASN A 469 -3.05 -10.89 -36.43
N THR A 470 -2.02 -10.73 -37.26
CA THR A 470 -0.65 -10.54 -36.80
C THR A 470 -0.26 -9.08 -36.98
N ILE A 471 0.08 -8.43 -35.87
CA ILE A 471 0.76 -7.14 -35.85
C ILE A 471 2.26 -7.42 -36.01
N PHE A 472 2.96 -6.61 -36.80
CA PHE A 472 4.42 -6.65 -36.86
C PHE A 472 4.98 -5.24 -36.69
N ALA A 473 6.04 -5.13 -35.90
CA ALA A 473 6.70 -3.87 -35.60
C ALA A 473 8.21 -4.02 -35.82
N PRO A 474 8.80 -3.37 -36.84
CA PRO A 474 10.24 -3.42 -37.09
C PRO A 474 10.99 -2.51 -36.10
N PHE A 475 10.98 -2.90 -34.83
CA PHE A 475 11.60 -2.16 -33.73
C PHE A 475 12.77 -2.96 -33.13
N GLY A 476 13.97 -2.64 -33.59
CA GLY A 476 15.22 -3.28 -33.19
C GLY A 476 16.20 -3.43 -34.36
N ALA A 477 17.29 -4.15 -34.10
CA ALA A 477 18.30 -4.52 -35.09
C ALA A 477 18.79 -5.96 -34.87
N SER A 478 19.55 -6.47 -35.84
CA SER A 478 20.15 -7.80 -35.74
C SER A 478 21.07 -7.89 -34.52
N GLY A 479 20.83 -8.88 -33.66
CA GLY A 479 21.61 -9.11 -32.44
C GLY A 479 21.16 -8.33 -31.21
N ASP A 480 20.10 -7.52 -31.31
CA ASP A 480 19.44 -6.95 -30.14
C ASP A 480 18.76 -8.06 -29.32
N LYS A 481 18.67 -7.86 -28.00
CA LYS A 481 17.97 -8.76 -27.07
C LYS A 481 16.62 -8.13 -26.71
N PRO A 482 15.48 -8.83 -26.86
CA PRO A 482 14.19 -8.30 -26.43
C PRO A 482 14.16 -8.20 -24.90
N VAL A 483 13.55 -7.14 -24.37
CA VAL A 483 13.36 -6.87 -22.93
C VAL A 483 12.03 -6.12 -22.72
N PRO A 484 10.91 -6.73 -23.13
CA PRO A 484 9.61 -6.09 -23.08
C PRO A 484 9.15 -5.89 -21.63
N ALA A 485 8.66 -4.69 -21.32
CA ALA A 485 8.26 -4.23 -19.99
C ALA A 485 7.37 -2.98 -20.14
N ASP A 486 6.65 -2.56 -19.12
CA ASP A 486 5.84 -1.33 -19.08
C ASP A 486 6.69 -0.16 -18.53
N TYR A 487 7.38 0.56 -19.43
CA TYR A 487 8.31 1.64 -19.05
C TYR A 487 7.61 3.01 -18.96
N ASP A 488 6.40 3.16 -19.50
CA ASP A 488 5.61 4.39 -19.43
C ASP A 488 4.49 4.35 -18.37
N PHE A 489 4.22 3.17 -17.81
CA PHE A 489 3.16 2.86 -16.84
C PHE A 489 1.74 3.02 -17.42
N ASP A 490 1.59 2.77 -18.72
CA ASP A 490 0.28 2.70 -19.37
C ASP A 490 -0.37 1.30 -19.25
N GLY A 491 0.36 0.35 -18.64
CA GLY A 491 0.07 -1.07 -18.45
C GLY A 491 -0.33 -1.84 -19.69
N ARG A 492 0.27 -1.45 -20.80
CA ARG A 492 0.63 -2.35 -21.87
C ARG A 492 2.12 -2.60 -21.79
N THR A 493 2.53 -3.77 -22.27
CA THR A 493 3.94 -4.05 -22.45
C THR A 493 4.52 -3.25 -23.62
N ASP A 494 5.55 -2.45 -23.36
CA ASP A 494 6.28 -1.72 -24.39
C ASP A 494 7.19 -2.66 -25.19
N LEU A 495 7.41 -2.30 -26.46
CA LEU A 495 8.44 -2.97 -27.25
C LEU A 495 9.80 -2.41 -26.86
N ALA A 496 10.63 -3.22 -26.22
CA ALA A 496 11.94 -2.78 -25.76
C ALA A 496 13.05 -3.77 -26.10
N VAL A 497 14.21 -3.24 -26.48
CA VAL A 497 15.40 -4.03 -26.82
C VAL A 497 16.66 -3.47 -26.16
N PHE A 498 17.52 -4.37 -25.67
CA PHE A 498 18.88 -4.04 -25.29
C PHE A 498 19.84 -4.38 -26.43
N ARG A 499 20.63 -3.41 -26.87
CA ARG A 499 21.65 -3.58 -27.92
C ARG A 499 23.04 -3.76 -27.30
N PRO A 500 23.60 -4.99 -27.31
CA PRO A 500 24.91 -5.24 -26.70
C PRO A 500 26.06 -4.56 -27.45
N GLY A 501 25.87 -4.20 -28.72
CA GLY A 501 26.91 -3.56 -29.54
C GLY A 501 27.28 -2.14 -29.09
N ASN A 502 26.38 -1.45 -28.37
CA ASN A 502 26.60 -0.09 -27.87
C ASN A 502 26.07 0.13 -26.44
N ASN A 503 25.61 -0.92 -25.76
CA ASN A 503 25.03 -0.87 -24.41
C ASN A 503 23.86 0.12 -24.30
N THR A 504 22.97 0.11 -25.29
CA THR A 504 21.82 1.01 -25.32
C THR A 504 20.52 0.22 -25.29
N TRP A 505 19.62 0.63 -24.40
CA TRP A 505 18.22 0.24 -24.35
C TRP A 505 17.43 1.16 -25.28
N TYR A 506 16.55 0.58 -26.08
CA TYR A 506 15.58 1.30 -26.90
C TYR A 506 14.19 0.81 -26.52
N VAL A 507 13.31 1.73 -26.14
CA VAL A 507 11.93 1.45 -25.72
C VAL A 507 10.99 2.23 -26.64
N LEU A 508 10.01 1.55 -27.23
CA LEU A 508 8.90 2.17 -27.93
C LEU A 508 7.70 2.16 -26.98
N GLN A 509 7.43 3.32 -26.39
CA GLN A 509 6.34 3.55 -25.46
C GLN A 509 4.99 3.32 -26.15
N SER A 510 4.15 2.52 -25.53
CA SER A 510 2.88 2.07 -26.10
C SER A 510 1.78 3.13 -25.99
N GLU A 511 1.84 4.04 -25.01
CA GLU A 511 0.91 5.17 -24.88
C GLU A 511 1.18 6.23 -25.96
N THR A 512 2.45 6.61 -26.10
CA THR A 512 2.85 7.80 -26.88
C THR A 512 3.38 7.47 -28.28
N ASN A 513 3.79 6.22 -28.51
CA ASN A 513 4.60 5.80 -29.67
C ASN A 513 5.94 6.55 -29.81
N GLU A 514 6.43 7.16 -28.72
CA GLU A 514 7.75 7.77 -28.70
C GLU A 514 8.84 6.73 -28.41
N VAL A 515 10.02 6.96 -28.98
CA VAL A 515 11.19 6.11 -28.73
C VAL A 515 12.05 6.74 -27.65
N GLN A 516 12.12 6.07 -26.50
CA GLN A 516 13.09 6.38 -25.46
C GLN A 516 14.38 5.58 -25.71
N SER A 517 15.54 6.22 -25.50
CA SER A 517 16.83 5.55 -25.60
C SER A 517 17.70 5.85 -24.38
N VAL A 518 18.22 4.80 -23.75
CA VAL A 518 19.00 4.90 -22.52
C VAL A 518 20.30 4.12 -22.68
N THR A 519 21.45 4.80 -22.55
CA THR A 519 22.76 4.12 -22.61
C THR A 519 23.12 3.63 -21.21
N TRP A 520 22.96 2.33 -20.97
CA TRP A 520 23.11 1.72 -19.66
C TRP A 520 23.53 0.25 -19.77
N GLY A 521 24.34 -0.21 -18.81
CA GLY A 521 24.93 -1.55 -18.80
C GLY A 521 26.26 -1.66 -19.58
N LEU A 522 26.81 -2.86 -19.61
CA LEU A 522 28.06 -3.21 -20.28
C LEU A 522 27.90 -4.45 -21.18
N ALA A 523 28.90 -4.68 -22.04
CA ALA A 523 28.97 -5.88 -22.84
C ALA A 523 29.08 -7.12 -21.95
N GLY A 524 28.18 -8.09 -22.14
CA GLY A 524 28.09 -9.31 -21.34
C GLY A 524 27.08 -9.25 -20.19
N ASP A 525 26.50 -8.08 -19.94
CA ASP A 525 25.40 -7.94 -19.00
C ASP A 525 24.13 -8.67 -19.50
N VAL A 526 23.36 -9.21 -18.55
CA VAL A 526 22.05 -9.82 -18.76
C VAL A 526 21.01 -8.77 -18.42
N PRO A 527 20.28 -8.22 -19.41
CA PRO A 527 19.26 -7.23 -19.14
C PRO A 527 18.01 -7.90 -18.55
N MET A 528 17.41 -7.26 -17.56
CA MET A 528 16.27 -7.78 -16.80
C MET A 528 15.06 -6.88 -17.02
N THR A 529 13.86 -7.48 -16.94
CA THR A 529 12.56 -6.79 -16.98
C THR A 529 11.98 -6.72 -15.57
N GLY A 530 11.19 -5.68 -15.27
CA GLY A 530 10.58 -5.42 -13.96
C GLY A 530 10.95 -4.05 -13.37
N ASP A 531 10.10 -3.56 -12.46
CA ASP A 531 10.36 -2.50 -11.49
C ASP A 531 11.17 -3.09 -10.33
N TYR A 532 12.27 -2.44 -9.92
CA TYR A 532 13.12 -2.90 -8.82
C TYR A 532 13.38 -1.80 -7.78
N ASP A 533 12.67 -0.66 -7.82
CA ASP A 533 13.03 0.51 -7.01
C ASP A 533 11.94 1.06 -6.07
N ASN A 534 10.81 0.35 -5.97
CA ASN A 534 9.76 0.48 -4.96
C ASN A 534 9.21 1.91 -4.88
N ASN A 535 9.23 2.60 -6.02
CA ASN A 535 8.82 3.99 -6.15
C ASN A 535 7.34 4.04 -6.55
N THR A 536 6.67 5.17 -6.29
CA THR A 536 5.22 5.31 -6.54
C THR A 536 4.82 5.50 -8.01
N ASN A 537 5.78 5.44 -8.95
CA ASN A 537 5.52 5.65 -10.37
C ASN A 537 5.24 4.33 -11.11
N ASP A 538 5.51 3.17 -10.47
CA ASP A 538 5.24 1.82 -10.95
C ASP A 538 5.83 1.54 -12.37
N ARG A 539 6.87 2.28 -12.81
CA ARG A 539 7.52 2.10 -14.13
C ARG A 539 8.67 1.12 -14.03
N ASP A 540 8.74 0.20 -14.99
CA ASP A 540 9.84 -0.76 -15.09
C ASP A 540 11.21 -0.07 -15.24
N ASP A 541 12.23 -0.66 -14.61
CA ASP A 541 13.58 -0.11 -14.50
C ASP A 541 14.53 -0.64 -15.60
N PHE A 542 15.65 0.07 -15.80
CA PHE A 542 16.73 -0.42 -16.65
C PHE A 542 17.72 -1.23 -15.82
N VAL A 543 17.40 -2.49 -15.57
CA VAL A 543 18.20 -3.37 -14.69
C VAL A 543 19.08 -4.33 -15.49
N VAL A 544 20.30 -4.53 -15.01
CA VAL A 544 21.20 -5.56 -15.53
C VAL A 544 21.78 -6.41 -14.41
N TYR A 545 21.80 -7.73 -14.60
CA TYR A 545 22.67 -8.62 -13.85
C TYR A 545 23.99 -8.79 -14.60
N ARG A 546 25.11 -8.61 -13.90
CA ARG A 546 26.45 -8.80 -14.45
C ARG A 546 27.06 -10.10 -13.93
N PRO A 547 27.15 -11.17 -14.76
CA PRO A 547 27.75 -12.43 -14.34
C PRO A 547 29.24 -12.34 -13.99
N ALA A 548 29.95 -11.31 -14.49
CA ALA A 548 31.38 -11.14 -14.27
C ALA A 548 31.74 -10.82 -12.80
N ASP A 549 30.85 -10.14 -12.08
CA ASP A 549 31.04 -9.77 -10.68
C ASP A 549 29.89 -10.22 -9.75
N ASN A 550 28.80 -10.78 -10.30
CA ASN A 550 27.60 -11.22 -9.61
C ASN A 550 26.90 -10.05 -8.89
N VAL A 551 26.72 -8.96 -9.63
CA VAL A 551 26.11 -7.72 -9.14
C VAL A 551 24.93 -7.36 -10.04
N TRP A 552 23.83 -6.95 -9.42
CA TRP A 552 22.70 -6.30 -10.05
C TRP A 552 22.96 -4.79 -10.09
N TYR A 553 22.81 -4.17 -11.24
CA TYR A 553 22.93 -2.73 -11.43
C TYR A 553 21.60 -2.18 -11.92
N LEU A 554 21.07 -1.22 -11.17
CA LEU A 554 19.76 -0.65 -11.40
C LEU A 554 19.96 0.80 -11.84
N LEU A 555 19.38 1.17 -12.98
CA LEU A 555 19.17 2.55 -13.33
C LEU A 555 17.67 2.81 -13.23
N ARG A 556 17.30 3.56 -12.20
CA ARG A 556 15.93 3.88 -11.86
C ARG A 556 15.27 4.66 -12.99
N SER A 557 14.03 4.32 -13.29
CA SER A 557 13.20 5.00 -14.29
C SER A 557 13.06 6.50 -13.98
N GLU A 558 13.13 6.88 -12.70
CA GLU A 558 13.16 8.27 -12.23
C GLU A 558 14.57 8.76 -11.86
N GLY A 559 14.95 9.94 -12.38
CA GLY A 559 16.05 10.73 -11.84
C GLY A 559 17.48 10.29 -12.19
N ASN A 560 17.67 9.30 -13.07
CA ASN A 560 18.98 8.70 -13.38
C ASN A 560 19.75 8.26 -12.12
N VAL A 561 19.02 7.79 -11.10
CA VAL A 561 19.64 7.27 -9.88
C VAL A 561 20.18 5.87 -10.18
N VAL A 562 21.45 5.67 -9.86
CA VAL A 562 22.13 4.39 -10.02
C VAL A 562 22.22 3.70 -8.68
N ASP A 563 21.70 2.49 -8.61
CA ASP A 563 21.85 1.58 -7.47
C ASP A 563 22.59 0.31 -7.89
N PHE A 564 23.14 -0.40 -6.92
CA PHE A 564 23.72 -1.71 -7.17
C PHE A 564 23.59 -2.62 -5.95
N VAL A 565 23.30 -3.89 -6.22
CA VAL A 565 23.15 -4.91 -5.20
C VAL A 565 24.04 -6.09 -5.55
N LYS A 566 25.02 -6.36 -4.68
CA LYS A 566 25.88 -7.54 -4.84
C LYS A 566 25.13 -8.77 -4.35
N PHE A 567 24.53 -9.51 -5.28
CA PHE A 567 23.74 -10.67 -4.99
C PHE A 567 23.82 -11.73 -6.09
N GLY A 568 24.05 -12.98 -5.69
CA GLY A 568 24.29 -14.12 -6.58
C GLY A 568 25.72 -14.66 -6.51
N ALA A 569 25.96 -15.71 -7.28
CA ALA A 569 27.22 -16.44 -7.38
C ALA A 569 27.47 -16.90 -8.82
N PRO A 570 28.72 -17.28 -9.18
CA PRO A 570 29.02 -17.74 -10.52
C PRO A 570 28.17 -18.94 -10.95
N GLY A 571 27.50 -18.81 -12.10
CA GLY A 571 26.60 -19.82 -12.65
C GLY A 571 25.15 -19.72 -12.15
N ASP A 572 24.85 -18.76 -11.28
CA ASP A 572 23.48 -18.41 -10.95
C ASP A 572 22.77 -17.81 -12.17
N ILE A 573 21.50 -18.15 -12.31
CA ILE A 573 20.61 -17.64 -13.33
C ILE A 573 19.80 -16.50 -12.69
N PRO A 574 19.93 -15.24 -13.16
CA PRO A 574 19.04 -14.18 -12.71
C PRO A 574 17.63 -14.47 -13.21
N VAL A 575 16.64 -14.23 -12.36
CA VAL A 575 15.25 -14.53 -12.65
C VAL A 575 14.44 -13.25 -12.46
N SER A 576 13.63 -12.89 -13.47
CA SER A 576 12.57 -11.90 -13.29
C SER A 576 11.25 -12.62 -13.03
N SER A 577 10.37 -11.95 -12.28
CA SER A 577 8.95 -12.31 -12.12
C SER A 577 8.17 -12.33 -13.44
N LEU A 578 8.71 -11.71 -14.49
CA LEU A 578 8.10 -11.49 -15.80
C LEU A 578 8.59 -12.41 -16.93
N ALA A 579 9.43 -13.43 -16.68
CA ALA A 579 9.90 -14.26 -17.79
C ALA A 579 10.28 -15.70 -17.46
N GLY A 580 9.72 -16.62 -18.26
CA GLY A 580 10.42 -17.84 -18.67
C GLY A 580 11.74 -17.47 -19.35
N LEU A 581 12.82 -18.09 -18.91
CA LEU A 581 14.19 -17.76 -19.28
C LEU A 581 14.42 -17.43 -20.77
N MET A 582 14.84 -16.19 -21.01
CA MET A 582 15.56 -15.79 -22.21
C MET A 582 17.01 -16.28 -22.13
N GLN A 583 17.25 -17.51 -22.57
CA GLN A 583 18.59 -18.00 -22.95
C GLN A 583 18.57 -18.64 -24.34
#